data_AF-A0A4Q2YCK9-F1
#
_entry.id   AF-A0A4Q2YCK9-F1
#
_cell.length_a   1.000
_cell.length_b   1.000
_cell.length_c   1.000
_cell.angle_alpha   90.00
_cell.angle_beta   90.00
_cell.angle_gamma   90.00
#
_symmetry.space_group_name_H-M   'P 1'
#
loop_
_entity.id
_entity.type
_entity.pdbx_description
1 polymer ?
#
loop_
_entity_poly.entity_id
_entity_poly.type
_entity_poly.pdbx_seq_one_letter_code
_entity_poly.pdbx_strand_id
1 'polypeptide(L)'
;MRAALAILLVISGVIHAGVTEERVVSSGVKFRVVRLAPERVQVVWKDASGEPYRSFDRVQAAFAKQGKTVSFIMNAGIFEPGGIPSGLHT
;
A
#
# COMPACT_ATOMS: atom_id res chain seq x y z
N MET A 1 2.53 3.39 56.51
CA MET A 1 1.68 3.25 55.32
C MET A 1 1.57 4.61 54.62
N ARG A 2 2.33 4.85 53.56
CA ARG A 2 2.17 6.00 52.65
C ARG A 2 2.36 5.46 51.24
N ALA A 3 1.26 5.45 50.49
CA ALA A 3 1.14 4.83 49.19
C ALA A 3 2.08 5.49 48.18
N ALA A 4 2.87 4.68 47.46
CA ALA A 4 3.61 5.12 46.30
C ALA A 4 2.61 5.29 45.14
N LEU A 5 2.45 6.53 44.67
CA LEU A 5 1.64 6.84 43.49
C LEU A 5 2.48 6.54 42.25
N ALA A 6 2.27 5.37 41.64
CA ALA A 6 2.81 5.07 40.32
C ALA A 6 1.98 5.79 39.26
N ILE A 7 2.54 6.86 38.66
CA ILE A 7 1.98 7.47 37.47
C ILE A 7 2.29 6.53 36.30
N LEU A 8 1.30 5.74 35.90
CA LEU A 8 1.35 4.95 34.68
C LEU A 8 1.13 5.92 33.50
N LEU A 9 2.22 6.34 32.87
CA LEU A 9 2.16 7.11 31.63
C LEU A 9 1.71 6.16 30.52
N VAL A 10 0.40 6.08 30.29
CA VAL A 10 -0.15 5.38 29.13
C VAL A 10 0.22 6.20 27.90
N ILE A 11 1.31 5.82 27.24
CA ILE A 11 1.59 6.26 25.89
C ILE A 11 0.52 5.62 25.02
N SER A 12 -0.63 6.29 24.87
CA SER A 12 -1.51 6.02 23.73
C SER A 12 -0.74 6.43 22.48
N GLY A 13 0.09 5.50 22.00
CA GLY A 13 0.52 5.54 20.63
C GLY A 13 -0.75 5.54 19.81
N VAL A 14 -1.07 6.68 19.20
CA VAL A 14 -1.99 6.70 18.06
C VAL A 14 -1.28 5.83 17.02
N ILE A 15 -1.60 4.54 17.01
CA ILE A 15 -1.21 3.66 15.93
C ILE A 15 -1.91 4.26 14.73
N HIS A 16 -1.17 5.07 13.96
CA HIS A 16 -1.60 5.57 12.68
C HIS A 16 -1.94 4.33 11.86
N ALA A 17 -3.24 4.00 11.79
CA ALA A 17 -3.76 2.91 10.99
C ALA A 17 -3.53 3.31 9.53
N GLY A 18 -2.33 2.99 9.06
CA GLY A 18 -1.79 3.57 7.85
C GLY A 18 -2.50 3.12 6.57
N VAL A 19 -3.21 2.00 6.67
CA VAL A 19 -4.06 1.41 5.64
C VAL A 19 -5.21 0.74 6.40
N THR A 20 -6.45 1.00 6.02
CA THR A 20 -7.61 0.26 6.51
C THR A 20 -8.28 -0.48 5.37
N GLU A 21 -8.92 -1.60 5.69
CA GLU A 21 -9.61 -2.44 4.72
C GLU A 21 -11.01 -2.77 5.22
N GLU A 22 -12.00 -2.66 4.33
CA GLU A 22 -13.38 -3.02 4.63
C GLU A 22 -14.02 -3.75 3.44
N ARG A 23 -15.09 -4.51 3.73
CA ARG A 23 -15.92 -5.15 2.71
C ARG A 23 -17.23 -4.38 2.61
N VAL A 24 -17.53 -3.87 1.42
CA VAL A 24 -18.74 -3.07 1.15
C VAL A 24 -19.60 -3.81 0.12
N VAL A 25 -20.92 -3.73 0.27
CA VAL A 25 -21.85 -4.14 -0.79
C VAL A 25 -22.51 -2.89 -1.36
N SER A 26 -22.40 -2.68 -2.66
CA SER A 26 -23.02 -1.57 -3.38
C SER A 26 -23.71 -2.10 -4.63
N SER A 27 -25.00 -1.77 -4.80
CA SER A 27 -25.82 -2.27 -5.91
C SER A 27 -25.78 -3.80 -6.10
N GLY A 28 -25.71 -4.54 -4.99
CA GLY A 28 -25.61 -6.01 -5.00
C GLY A 28 -24.20 -6.58 -5.29
N VAL A 29 -23.21 -5.73 -5.56
CA VAL A 29 -21.83 -6.14 -5.84
C VAL A 29 -20.97 -6.00 -4.59
N LYS A 30 -20.11 -6.99 -4.32
CA LYS A 30 -19.17 -7.00 -3.18
C LYS A 30 -17.85 -6.35 -3.59
N PHE A 31 -17.39 -5.41 -2.77
CA PHE A 31 -16.13 -4.70 -2.92
C PHE A 31 -15.24 -4.93 -1.71
N ARG A 32 -13.94 -5.04 -1.98
CA ARG A 32 -12.87 -4.86 -0.98
C ARG A 32 -12.37 -3.43 -1.14
N VAL A 33 -12.59 -2.58 -0.14
CA VAL A 33 -12.19 -1.18 -0.15
C VAL A 33 -10.96 -1.03 0.73
N VAL A 34 -9.88 -0.50 0.15
CA VAL A 34 -8.63 -0.20 0.87
C VAL A 34 -8.48 1.31 0.96
N ARG A 35 -8.37 1.85 2.17
CA ARG A 35 -8.24 3.29 2.42
C ARG A 35 -6.85 3.60 2.98
N LEU A 36 -6.22 4.63 2.44
CA LEU A 36 -4.90 5.10 2.84
C LEU A 36 -4.72 6.57 2.44
N ALA A 37 -3.72 7.23 3.02
CA ALA A 37 -3.31 8.56 2.60
C ALA A 37 -2.77 8.52 1.15
N PRO A 38 -3.20 9.43 0.25
CA PRO A 38 -2.84 9.39 -1.17
C PRO A 38 -1.33 9.38 -1.44
N GLU A 39 -0.55 10.07 -0.60
CA GLU A 39 0.90 10.23 -0.74
C GLU A 39 1.66 8.90 -0.56
N ARG A 40 0.97 7.86 -0.06
CA ARG A 40 1.51 6.51 0.11
C ARG A 40 1.28 5.61 -1.10
N VAL A 41 0.46 6.05 -2.06
CA VAL A 41 0.22 5.34 -3.32
C VAL A 41 1.36 5.65 -4.29
N GLN A 42 1.93 4.61 -4.90
CA GLN A 42 2.95 4.74 -5.94
C GLN A 42 2.48 3.98 -7.18
N VAL A 43 2.61 4.61 -8.35
CA VAL A 43 2.45 3.95 -9.64
C VAL A 43 3.84 3.55 -10.13
N VAL A 44 4.05 2.26 -10.42
CA VAL A 44 5.35 1.73 -10.82
C VAL A 44 5.23 0.91 -12.10
N TRP A 45 6.20 1.09 -13.01
CA TRP A 45 6.25 0.35 -14.27
C TRP A 45 7.55 -0.42 -14.43
N LYS A 46 8.69 0.27 -14.25
CA LYS A 46 10.03 -0.26 -14.48
C LYS A 46 10.84 -0.28 -13.20
N ASP A 47 11.84 -1.17 -13.16
CA ASP A 47 12.85 -1.16 -12.13
C ASP A 47 13.97 -0.14 -12.41
N ALA A 48 14.97 -0.11 -11.54
CA ALA A 48 16.11 0.81 -11.65
C ALA A 48 17.00 0.56 -12.89
N SER A 49 16.90 -0.61 -13.53
CA SER A 49 17.57 -0.91 -14.80
C SER A 49 16.73 -0.57 -16.03
N GLY A 50 15.49 -0.08 -15.84
CA GLY A 50 14.57 0.24 -16.92
C GLY A 50 13.73 -0.96 -17.39
N GLU A 51 13.84 -2.11 -16.73
CA GLU A 51 13.09 -3.32 -17.08
C GLU A 51 11.67 -3.30 -16.48
N PRO A 52 10.61 -3.54 -17.27
CA PRO A 52 9.25 -3.57 -16.75
C PRO A 52 9.02 -4.67 -15.70
N TYR A 53 8.31 -4.36 -14.61
CA TYR A 53 8.02 -5.32 -13.55
C TYR A 53 7.15 -6.49 -14.01
N ARG A 54 6.08 -6.23 -14.79
CA ARG A 54 5.12 -7.22 -15.35
C ARG A 54 4.34 -8.10 -14.38
N SER A 55 4.76 -8.25 -13.12
CA SER A 55 4.07 -9.04 -12.12
C SER A 55 4.13 -8.40 -10.74
N PHE A 56 3.13 -8.69 -9.91
CA PHE A 56 3.07 -8.19 -8.53
C PHE A 56 4.20 -8.75 -7.67
N ASP A 57 4.66 -9.98 -7.91
CA ASP A 57 5.78 -10.57 -7.17
C ASP A 57 7.09 -9.83 -7.41
N ARG A 58 7.33 -9.38 -8.65
CA ARG A 58 8.51 -8.58 -8.99
C ARG A 58 8.47 -7.21 -8.34
N VAL A 59 7.30 -6.57 -8.29
CA VAL A 59 7.11 -5.30 -7.55
C VAL A 59 7.38 -5.51 -6.05
N GLN A 60 6.79 -6.54 -5.44
CA GLN A 60 6.99 -6.85 -4.03
C GLN A 60 8.47 -7.13 -3.71
N ALA A 61 9.16 -7.94 -4.51
CA ALA A 61 10.57 -8.23 -4.34
C ALA A 61 11.45 -6.98 -4.47
N ALA A 62 11.13 -6.09 -5.41
CA ALA A 62 11.86 -4.83 -5.59
C ALA A 62 11.69 -3.88 -4.40
N PHE A 63 10.49 -3.78 -3.83
CA PHE A 63 10.23 -2.98 -2.63
C PHE A 63 10.85 -3.61 -1.38
N ALA A 64 10.84 -4.95 -1.26
CA ALA A 64 11.48 -5.66 -0.16
C ALA A 64 12.99 -5.39 -0.11
N LYS A 65 13.67 -5.34 -1.27
CA LYS A 65 15.08 -4.95 -1.38
C LYS A 65 15.36 -3.52 -0.88
N GLN A 66 14.35 -2.65 -0.85
CA GLN A 66 14.43 -1.30 -0.31
C GLN A 66 14.03 -1.23 1.18
N GLY A 67 13.82 -2.36 1.85
CA GLY A 67 13.33 -2.41 3.22
C GLY A 67 11.86 -2.01 3.38
N LYS A 68 11.07 -2.02 2.29
CA LYS A 68 9.65 -1.66 2.30
C LYS A 68 8.78 -2.90 2.20
N THR A 69 7.63 -2.87 2.89
CA THR A 69 6.58 -3.89 2.77
C THR A 69 5.42 -3.33 1.96
N VAL A 70 4.97 -4.07 0.94
CA VAL A 70 3.81 -3.72 0.14
C VAL A 70 2.53 -4.14 0.88
N SER A 71 1.75 -3.18 1.37
CA SER A 71 0.49 -3.47 2.09
C SER A 71 -0.68 -3.80 1.17
N PHE A 72 -0.67 -3.27 -0.06
CA PHE A 72 -1.69 -3.48 -1.07
C PHE A 72 -1.10 -3.24 -2.46
N ILE A 73 -1.57 -3.99 -3.46
CA ILE A 73 -1.18 -3.86 -4.87
C ILE A 73 -2.34 -4.22 -5.78
N MET A 74 -2.44 -3.51 -6.91
CA MET A 74 -3.42 -3.76 -7.97
C MET A 74 -2.86 -3.27 -9.31
N ASN A 75 -3.54 -3.60 -10.41
CA ASN A 75 -3.23 -3.03 -11.72
C ASN A 75 -3.51 -1.52 -11.74
N ALA A 76 -2.63 -0.74 -12.39
CA ALA A 76 -2.71 0.72 -12.41
C ALA A 76 -3.34 1.31 -13.69
N GLY A 77 -3.55 0.51 -14.74
CA GLY A 77 -4.09 1.00 -16.00
C GLY A 77 -4.16 -0.04 -17.12
N ILE A 78 -4.39 0.46 -18.33
CA ILE A 78 -4.43 -0.29 -19.59
C ILE A 78 -3.03 -0.30 -20.21
N PHE A 79 -2.66 -1.42 -20.82
CA PHE A 79 -1.37 -1.62 -21.45
C PHE A 79 -1.53 -2.09 -22.89
N GLU A 80 -0.68 -1.57 -23.76
CA GLU A 80 -0.49 -2.05 -25.12
C GLU A 80 0.30 -3.38 -25.13
N PRO A 81 0.29 -4.11 -26.27
CA PRO A 81 1.21 -5.23 -26.49
C PRO A 81 2.65 -4.83 -26.15
N GLY A 82 3.38 -5.73 -25.49
CA GLY A 82 4.70 -5.37 -24.96
C GLY A 82 4.64 -4.51 -23.70
N GLY A 83 3.49 -4.41 -23.01
CA GLY A 83 3.35 -3.84 -21.66
C GLY A 83 3.80 -2.39 -21.53
N ILE A 84 3.47 -1.62 -22.55
CA ILE A 84 3.65 -0.17 -22.59
C ILE A 84 2.35 0.44 -22.07
N PRO A 85 2.37 1.30 -21.04
CA PRO A 85 1.15 1.95 -20.56
C PRO A 85 0.51 2.79 -21.68
N SER A 86 -0.79 2.63 -21.91
CA SER A 86 -1.52 3.41 -22.92
C SER A 86 -1.73 4.87 -22.51
N GLY A 87 -1.59 5.18 -21.22
CA GLY A 87 -1.75 6.52 -20.65
C GLY A 87 -0.44 7.15 -20.18
N LEU A 88 -0.54 8.39 -19.66
CA LEU A 88 0.59 9.08 -19.07
C LEU A 88 1.14 8.28 -17.89
N HIS A 89 2.43 7.98 -17.98
CA HIS A 89 3.22 7.40 -16.91
C HIS A 89 4.44 8.31 -16.73
N THR A 90 4.69 8.72 -15.49
CA THR A 90 5.80 9.60 -15.09
C THR A 90 6.71 8.89 -14.10
#